data_AF-A0A0S8CN68-F1
#
_entry.id   AF-A0A0S8CN68-F1
#
_cell.length_a   1.000
_cell.length_b   1.000
_cell.length_c   1.000
_cell.angle_alpha   90.00
_cell.angle_beta   90.00
_cell.angle_gamma   90.00
#
_symmetry.space_group_name_H-M   'P 1'
#
loop_
_entity.id
_entity.type
_entity.pdbx_description
1 polymer ?
#
loop_
_entity_poly.entity_id
_entity_poly.type
_entity_poly.pdbx_seq_one_letter_code
_entity_poly.pdbx_strand_id
1 'polypeptide(L)'
;VIFATHSDQALEILADPTENERSILGAIPYQKNDTILHTDDSLLPLNRKAWSSWNYYILADQLDKASITYNMNILQSIRAAETFCVSLNMEHKIDGDKVLGRYLYNHPVYMQRSVPAQASHGIISGHNRTHYCGAYWGFGFHEDGVMRWLDISGSLFDHEELYLQRRALSSPLSAAGK
;
A
#
# COMPACT_ATOMS: atom_id res chain seq x y z
N VAL A 1 -4.35 -12.13 -16.22
CA VAL A 1 -4.04 -12.20 -14.77
C VAL A 1 -3.61 -10.82 -14.32
N ILE A 2 -4.07 -10.35 -13.16
CA ILE A 2 -3.69 -9.06 -12.60
C ILE A 2 -3.09 -9.33 -11.22
N PHE A 3 -1.80 -9.08 -11.07
CA PHE A 3 -1.13 -9.14 -9.78
C PHE A 3 -1.39 -7.85 -9.03
N ALA A 4 -2.06 -7.93 -7.88
CA ALA A 4 -2.27 -6.83 -6.94
C ALA A 4 -1.48 -7.05 -5.63
N THR A 5 -0.40 -7.81 -5.72
CA THR A 5 0.54 -8.13 -4.62
C THR A 5 1.77 -7.23 -4.71
N HIS A 6 2.73 -7.39 -3.81
CA HIS A 6 4.03 -6.74 -3.95
C HIS A 6 4.79 -7.26 -5.18
N SER A 7 5.76 -6.48 -5.67
CA SER A 7 6.54 -6.79 -6.88
C SER A 7 7.44 -8.02 -6.71
N ASP A 8 8.04 -8.18 -5.53
CA ASP A 8 8.82 -9.35 -5.15
C ASP A 8 7.94 -10.61 -5.13
N GLN A 9 6.76 -10.53 -4.52
CA GLN A 9 5.78 -11.61 -4.47
C GLN A 9 5.27 -11.97 -5.87
N ALA A 10 5.00 -10.98 -6.72
CA ALA A 10 4.61 -11.23 -8.09
C ALA A 10 5.72 -12.01 -8.83
N LEU A 11 6.98 -11.60 -8.65
CA LEU A 11 8.12 -12.28 -9.25
C LEU A 11 8.29 -13.73 -8.75
N GLU A 12 8.02 -14.00 -7.47
CA GLU A 12 8.01 -15.35 -6.89
C GLU A 12 6.89 -16.23 -7.44
N ILE A 13 5.73 -15.65 -7.78
CA ILE A 13 4.58 -16.41 -8.31
C ILE A 13 4.76 -16.74 -9.80
N LEU A 14 5.49 -15.92 -10.57
CA LEU A 14 5.72 -16.16 -11.99
C LEU A 14 6.51 -17.44 -12.21
N ALA A 15 5.96 -18.36 -13.00
CA ALA A 15 6.63 -19.62 -13.34
C ALA A 15 7.79 -19.44 -14.32
N ASP A 16 7.67 -18.50 -15.25
CA ASP A 16 8.68 -18.19 -16.27
C ASP A 16 8.78 -16.67 -16.49
N PRO A 17 9.37 -15.92 -15.55
CA PRO A 17 9.50 -14.48 -15.70
C PRO A 17 10.47 -14.15 -16.83
N THR A 18 10.19 -13.11 -17.60
CA THR A 18 11.12 -12.54 -18.58
C THR A 18 12.26 -11.80 -17.87
N GLU A 19 13.31 -11.47 -18.63
CA GLU A 19 14.43 -10.69 -18.08
C GLU A 19 14.00 -9.28 -17.65
N ASN A 20 13.09 -8.67 -18.41
CA ASN A 20 12.50 -7.37 -18.05
C ASN A 20 11.68 -7.47 -16.76
N GLU A 21 10.88 -8.51 -16.58
CA GLU A 21 10.10 -8.72 -15.35
C GLU A 21 11.01 -8.91 -14.13
N ARG A 22 12.06 -9.75 -14.25
CA ARG A 22 13.07 -9.91 -13.19
C ARG A 22 13.72 -8.58 -12.83
N SER A 23 14.20 -7.84 -13.84
CA SER A 23 14.92 -6.59 -13.63
C SER A 23 14.03 -5.50 -13.01
N ILE A 24 12.83 -5.30 -13.53
CA ILE A 24 11.93 -4.21 -13.13
C ILE A 24 11.26 -4.52 -11.79
N LEU A 25 10.69 -5.71 -11.61
CA LEU A 25 10.03 -6.07 -10.35
C LEU A 25 11.05 -6.22 -9.21
N GLY A 26 12.23 -6.79 -9.49
CA GLY A 26 13.31 -6.95 -8.52
C GLY A 26 14.00 -5.64 -8.10
N ALA A 27 13.77 -4.53 -8.81
CA ALA A 27 14.36 -3.24 -8.49
C ALA A 27 13.66 -2.50 -7.33
N ILE A 28 12.56 -3.05 -6.81
CA ILE A 28 11.75 -2.43 -5.75
C ILE A 28 11.88 -3.28 -4.48
N PRO A 29 12.89 -3.00 -3.63
CA PRO A 29 13.06 -3.72 -2.38
C PRO A 29 11.97 -3.35 -1.37
N TYR A 30 11.70 -4.26 -0.43
CA TYR A 30 10.76 -4.04 0.66
C TYR A 30 11.47 -4.11 2.02
N GLN A 31 11.01 -3.28 2.95
CA GLN A 31 11.47 -3.26 4.33
C GLN A 31 10.36 -3.69 5.27
N LYS A 32 10.71 -4.60 6.18
CA LYS A 32 9.89 -5.01 7.31
C LYS A 32 9.85 -3.92 8.37
N ASN A 33 8.63 -3.49 8.72
CA ASN A 33 8.36 -2.54 9.79
C ASN A 33 7.40 -3.17 10.80
N ASP A 34 7.81 -3.15 12.06
CA ASP A 34 6.95 -3.57 13.17
C ASP A 34 5.96 -2.45 13.47
N THR A 35 4.70 -2.81 13.65
CA THR A 35 3.61 -1.89 13.97
C THR A 35 2.89 -2.39 15.20
N ILE A 36 2.99 -1.63 16.28
CA ILE A 36 2.43 -2.00 17.57
C ILE A 36 1.24 -1.09 17.86
N LEU A 37 0.09 -1.66 18.15
CA LEU A 37 -1.07 -0.95 18.72
C LEU A 37 -0.99 -1.06 20.24
N HIS A 38 -1.05 0.06 20.95
CA HIS A 38 -0.90 0.10 22.41
C HIS A 38 -1.59 1.32 23.04
N THR A 39 -1.68 1.35 24.36
CA THR A 39 -2.18 2.50 25.15
C THR A 39 -1.08 3.24 25.92
N ASP A 40 0.19 2.88 25.68
CA ASP A 40 1.32 3.58 26.30
C ASP A 40 1.55 4.97 25.66
N ASP A 41 1.23 6.03 26.40
CA ASP A 41 1.42 7.42 25.96
C ASP A 41 2.82 7.98 26.30
N SER A 42 3.70 7.16 26.89
CA SER A 42 5.10 7.51 27.17
C SER A 42 5.89 7.85 25.88
N LEU A 43 5.44 7.34 24.73
CA LEU A 43 5.96 7.64 23.40
C LEU A 43 5.27 8.82 22.71
N LEU A 44 4.62 9.70 23.46
CA LEU A 44 4.18 11.00 22.99
C LEU A 44 5.01 12.11 23.66
N PRO A 45 5.03 13.34 23.09
CA PRO A 45 5.74 14.45 23.72
C PRO A 45 5.27 14.69 25.16
N LEU A 46 6.20 14.97 26.08
CA LEU A 46 5.88 15.26 27.49
C LEU A 46 4.91 16.45 27.63
N ASN A 47 5.05 17.45 26.75
CA ASN A 47 4.10 18.56 26.68
C ASN A 47 2.89 18.15 25.83
N ARG A 48 1.74 17.94 26.47
CA ARG A 48 0.47 17.59 25.80
C ARG A 48 0.04 18.58 24.72
N LYS A 49 0.46 19.85 24.80
CA LYS A 49 0.18 20.84 23.74
C LYS A 49 0.93 20.56 22.43
N ALA A 50 2.00 19.77 22.48
CA ALA A 50 2.78 19.37 21.32
C ALA A 50 2.31 18.03 20.73
N TRP A 51 1.26 17.41 21.29
CA TRP A 51 0.70 16.18 20.72
C TRP A 51 0.14 16.46 19.34
N SER A 52 0.61 15.69 18.37
CA SER A 52 0.11 15.68 17.00
C SER A 52 -0.42 14.31 16.66
N SER A 53 -1.12 14.20 15.53
CA SER A 53 -1.48 12.89 14.99
C SER A 53 -0.25 12.01 14.77
N TRP A 54 0.90 12.59 14.39
CA TRP A 54 2.12 11.88 13.98
C TRP A 54 3.33 12.45 14.73
N ASN A 55 3.95 11.67 15.60
CA ASN A 55 5.06 12.10 16.46
C ASN A 55 6.33 11.33 16.08
N TYR A 56 7.28 12.00 15.43
CA TYR A 56 8.49 11.38 14.89
C TYR A 56 9.61 11.31 15.94
N TYR A 57 10.35 10.19 15.93
CA TYR A 57 11.52 9.94 16.77
C TYR A 57 12.77 9.77 15.90
N ILE A 58 13.81 10.54 16.23
CA ILE A 58 15.15 10.31 15.68
C ILE A 58 15.91 9.48 16.71
N LEU A 59 16.02 8.18 16.46
CA LEU A 59 16.78 7.25 17.29
C LEU A 59 18.20 7.13 16.75
N ALA A 60 19.19 7.43 17.59
CA ALA A 60 20.59 7.45 17.16
C ALA A 60 21.11 6.07 16.72
N ASP A 61 20.48 5.00 17.21
CA ASP A 61 20.79 3.60 16.94
C ASP A 61 19.94 2.98 15.81
N GLN A 62 18.95 3.71 15.28
CA GLN A 62 18.04 3.19 14.26
C GLN A 62 17.73 4.27 13.20
N LEU A 63 18.72 4.56 12.36
CA LEU A 63 18.64 5.59 11.31
C LEU A 63 18.07 5.07 9.98
N ASP A 64 18.00 3.75 9.80
CA ASP A 64 17.52 3.08 8.59
C ASP A 64 16.00 2.86 8.58
N LYS A 65 15.33 3.02 9.73
CA LYS A 65 13.88 2.85 9.85
C LYS A 65 13.20 4.08 10.44
N ALA A 66 12.06 4.44 9.88
CA ALA A 66 11.19 5.45 10.46
C ALA A 66 10.69 4.96 11.83
N SER A 67 10.84 5.81 12.83
CA SER A 67 10.35 5.58 14.19
C SER A 67 9.31 6.64 14.49
N ILE A 68 8.03 6.26 14.47
CA ILE A 68 6.89 7.19 14.53
C ILE A 68 5.85 6.63 15.49
N THR A 69 5.26 7.48 16.32
CA THR A 69 4.06 7.17 17.10
C THR A 69 2.88 7.99 16.59
N TYR A 70 1.85 7.30 16.12
CA TYR A 70 0.57 7.88 15.75
C TYR A 70 -0.33 7.99 16.98
N ASN A 71 -0.79 9.20 17.28
CA ASN A 71 -1.89 9.38 18.23
C ASN A 71 -3.22 9.17 17.49
N MET A 72 -3.82 8.00 17.68
CA MET A 72 -5.02 7.59 16.94
C MET A 72 -6.27 8.37 17.37
N ASN A 73 -6.31 8.85 18.61
CA ASN A 73 -7.40 9.70 19.08
C ASN A 73 -7.46 11.01 18.30
N ILE A 74 -6.31 11.61 17.98
CA ILE A 74 -6.24 12.80 17.13
C ILE A 74 -6.46 12.42 15.67
N LEU A 75 -5.72 11.42 15.17
CA LEU A 75 -5.72 11.05 13.75
C LEU A 75 -7.09 10.58 13.24
N GLN A 76 -7.82 9.80 14.05
CA GLN A 76 -9.09 9.20 13.69
C GLN A 76 -10.27 9.79 14.49
N SER A 77 -10.04 10.86 15.26
CA SER A 77 -11.08 11.49 16.11
C SER A 77 -11.73 10.53 17.12
N ILE A 78 -10.98 9.56 17.65
CA ILE A 78 -11.49 8.57 18.62
C ILE A 78 -11.70 9.26 19.98
N ARG A 79 -12.91 9.11 20.54
CA ARG A 79 -13.26 9.59 21.89
C ARG A 79 -13.25 8.41 22.87
N ALA A 80 -12.20 8.31 23.67
CA ALA A 80 -12.01 7.29 24.70
C ALA A 80 -11.27 7.88 25.90
N ALA A 81 -11.30 7.17 27.03
CA ALA A 81 -10.50 7.56 28.21
C ALA A 81 -9.01 7.30 27.96
N GLU A 82 -8.71 6.23 27.23
CA GLU A 82 -7.38 5.81 26.83
C GLU A 82 -6.89 6.60 25.61
N THR A 83 -5.57 6.80 25.57
CA THR A 83 -4.89 7.28 24.35
C THR A 83 -4.42 6.06 23.57
N PHE A 84 -5.00 5.82 22.41
CA PHE A 84 -4.58 4.77 21.50
C PHE A 84 -3.41 5.27 20.65
N CYS A 85 -2.31 4.54 20.72
CA CYS A 85 -1.10 4.79 19.98
C CYS A 85 -0.85 3.65 19.00
N VAL A 86 -0.36 4.00 17.80
CA VAL A 86 0.26 3.05 16.89
C VAL A 86 1.70 3.47 16.70
N SER A 87 2.66 2.64 17.12
CA SER A 87 4.08 2.94 16.98
C SER A 87 4.77 2.03 15.98
N LEU A 88 5.64 2.62 15.17
CA LEU A 88 6.47 1.94 14.19
C LEU A 88 7.88 1.72 14.72
N ASN A 89 8.38 0.49 14.63
CA ASN A 89 9.77 0.11 14.91
C ASN A 89 10.30 0.55 16.30
N MET A 90 9.42 0.62 17.31
CA MET A 90 9.75 1.09 18.67
C MET A 90 9.23 0.17 19.77
N GLU A 91 8.98 -1.11 19.46
CA GLU A 91 8.41 -2.06 20.43
C GLU A 91 9.19 -2.11 21.76
N HIS A 92 10.52 -2.07 21.70
CA HIS A 92 11.40 -2.10 22.87
C HIS A 92 11.23 -0.91 23.85
N LYS A 93 10.52 0.15 23.46
CA LYS A 93 10.23 1.30 24.32
C LYS A 93 8.79 1.31 24.85
N ILE A 94 7.96 0.35 24.44
CA ILE A 94 6.55 0.27 24.83
C ILE A 94 6.42 -0.63 26.05
N ASP A 95 5.66 -0.18 27.03
CA ASP A 95 5.24 -1.04 28.14
C ASP A 95 4.43 -2.25 27.61
N GLY A 96 4.95 -3.46 27.84
CA GLY A 96 4.39 -4.71 27.33
C GLY A 96 2.95 -4.98 27.78
N ASP A 97 2.58 -4.52 28.98
CA ASP A 97 1.23 -4.70 29.54
C ASP A 97 0.20 -3.79 28.86
N LYS A 98 0.66 -2.77 28.13
CA LYS A 98 -0.19 -1.83 27.38
C LYS A 98 -0.31 -2.18 25.90
N VAL A 99 0.32 -3.27 25.45
CA VAL A 99 0.23 -3.70 24.05
C VAL A 99 -1.10 -4.41 23.77
N LEU A 100 -1.81 -3.92 22.76
CA LEU A 100 -3.09 -4.46 22.31
C LEU A 100 -2.96 -5.33 21.05
N GLY A 101 -1.95 -5.06 20.21
CA GLY A 101 -1.74 -5.79 18.97
C GLY A 101 -0.36 -5.57 18.38
N ARG A 102 0.13 -6.58 17.65
CA ARG A 102 1.41 -6.56 16.95
C ARG A 102 1.19 -6.97 15.51
N TYR A 103 1.73 -6.18 14.60
CA TYR A 103 1.59 -6.38 13.16
C TYR A 103 2.94 -6.17 12.49
N LEU A 104 3.18 -6.92 11.42
CA LEU A 104 4.37 -6.79 10.60
C LEU A 104 3.93 -6.39 9.20
N TYR A 105 4.39 -5.22 8.74
CA TYR A 105 4.13 -4.74 7.39
C TYR A 105 5.41 -4.65 6.59
N ASN A 106 5.29 -4.84 5.27
CA ASN A 106 6.38 -4.64 4.34
C ASN A 106 6.12 -3.35 3.55
N HIS A 107 7.03 -2.39 3.61
CA HIS A 107 6.92 -1.13 2.88
C HIS A 107 7.93 -1.08 1.73
N PRO A 108 7.54 -0.64 0.52
CA PRO A 108 8.51 -0.45 -0.57
C PRO A 108 9.55 0.60 -0.18
N VAL A 109 10.81 0.35 -0.53
CA VAL A 109 11.91 1.29 -0.30
C VAL A 109 12.33 1.87 -1.64
N TYR A 110 12.14 3.18 -1.77
CA TYR A 110 12.45 3.91 -3.00
C TYR A 110 13.93 4.27 -3.05
N MET A 111 14.69 3.47 -3.81
CA MET A 111 16.11 3.70 -4.06
C MET A 111 16.32 4.27 -5.46
N GLN A 112 17.55 4.68 -5.76
CA GLN A 112 17.94 5.18 -7.09
C GLN A 112 17.56 4.21 -8.22
N ARG A 113 17.54 2.90 -7.97
CA ARG A 113 17.10 1.87 -8.93
C ARG A 113 15.59 1.70 -9.05
N SER A 114 14.81 2.08 -8.03
CA SER A 114 13.37 1.85 -7.98
C SER A 114 12.61 2.86 -8.84
N VAL A 115 13.05 4.11 -8.86
CA VAL A 115 12.38 5.19 -9.61
C VAL A 115 12.39 4.93 -11.14
N PRO A 116 13.52 4.56 -11.78
CA PRO A 116 13.50 4.18 -13.20
C PRO A 116 12.68 2.93 -13.49
N ALA A 117 12.63 1.97 -12.56
CA ALA A 117 11.84 0.77 -12.71
C ALA A 117 10.33 1.08 -12.73
N GLN A 118 9.88 2.04 -11.92
CA GLN A 118 8.48 2.49 -11.92
C GLN A 118 8.05 3.05 -13.28
N ALA A 119 8.91 3.86 -13.91
CA ALA A 119 8.68 4.41 -15.24
C ALA A 119 8.66 3.33 -16.35
N SER A 120 9.23 2.15 -16.05
CA SER A 120 9.35 1.03 -16.99
C SER A 120 8.15 0.06 -16.93
N HIS A 121 7.09 0.38 -16.19
CA HIS A 121 5.92 -0.49 -16.03
C HIS A 121 5.30 -0.97 -17.36
N GLY A 122 5.16 -0.08 -18.34
CA GLY A 122 4.57 -0.40 -19.65
C GLY A 122 5.40 -1.41 -20.48
N ILE A 123 6.66 -1.65 -20.08
CA ILE A 123 7.51 -2.67 -20.70
C ILE A 123 7.04 -4.08 -20.32
N ILE A 124 6.46 -4.26 -19.13
CA ILE A 124 6.10 -5.58 -18.60
C ILE A 124 4.59 -5.79 -18.42
N SER A 125 3.83 -4.74 -18.12
CA SER A 125 2.40 -4.86 -17.88
C SER A 125 1.62 -4.81 -19.19
N GLY A 126 0.65 -5.73 -19.36
CA GLY A 126 -0.11 -5.92 -20.60
C GLY A 126 0.51 -6.95 -21.54
N HIS A 127 1.67 -7.50 -21.20
CA HIS A 127 2.34 -8.56 -21.96
C HIS A 127 2.00 -9.93 -21.38
N ASN A 128 1.96 -10.97 -22.23
CA ASN A 128 1.65 -12.34 -21.82
C ASN A 128 0.34 -12.49 -21.01
N ARG A 129 -0.64 -11.60 -21.26
CA ARG A 129 -1.91 -11.52 -20.53
C ARG A 129 -1.72 -11.30 -19.02
N THR A 130 -0.63 -10.65 -18.62
CA THR A 130 -0.26 -10.35 -17.24
C THR A 130 -0.18 -8.85 -17.03
N HIS A 131 -0.72 -8.37 -15.92
CA HIS A 131 -0.62 -6.98 -15.49
C HIS A 131 -0.17 -6.91 -14.04
N TYR A 132 0.53 -5.82 -13.70
CA TYR A 132 1.06 -5.57 -12.37
C TYR A 132 0.45 -4.28 -11.82
N CYS A 133 -0.31 -4.41 -10.74
CA CYS A 133 -1.07 -3.36 -10.08
C CYS A 133 -0.61 -3.20 -8.63
N GLY A 134 -0.51 -1.97 -8.14
CA GLY A 134 -0.12 -1.73 -6.74
C GLY A 134 0.53 -0.37 -6.53
N ALA A 135 0.50 0.09 -5.27
CA ALA A 135 1.02 1.40 -4.88
C ALA A 135 2.53 1.57 -5.08
N TYR A 136 3.26 0.45 -5.17
CA TYR A 136 4.71 0.44 -5.39
C TYR A 136 5.12 0.98 -6.78
N TRP A 137 4.16 1.17 -7.69
CA TRP A 137 4.35 1.86 -8.96
C TRP A 137 4.40 3.39 -8.86
N GLY A 138 4.02 3.96 -7.70
CA GLY A 138 4.18 5.36 -7.34
C GLY A 138 4.89 5.50 -5.99
N PHE A 139 4.45 6.41 -5.12
CA PHE A 139 5.12 6.68 -3.84
C PHE A 139 4.55 5.90 -2.64
N GLY A 140 3.76 4.85 -2.91
CA GLY A 140 3.32 3.89 -1.90
C GLY A 140 2.02 4.29 -1.22
N PHE A 141 1.35 5.32 -1.74
CA PHE A 141 0.05 5.75 -1.25
C PHE A 141 -1.08 4.93 -1.86
N HIS A 142 -2.23 4.95 -1.19
CA HIS A 142 -3.44 4.28 -1.67
C HIS A 142 -3.86 4.78 -3.07
N GLU A 143 -3.67 6.07 -3.34
CA GLU A 143 -3.96 6.69 -4.63
C GLU A 143 -3.10 6.10 -5.75
N ASP A 144 -1.81 5.85 -5.53
CA ASP A 144 -0.93 5.22 -6.52
C ASP A 144 -1.45 3.83 -6.93
N GLY A 145 -1.97 3.07 -5.97
CA GLY A 145 -2.57 1.77 -6.22
C GLY A 145 -3.85 1.87 -7.07
N VAL A 146 -4.72 2.84 -6.75
CA VAL A 146 -5.96 3.08 -7.50
C VAL A 146 -5.66 3.59 -8.91
N MET A 147 -4.74 4.54 -9.06
CA MET A 147 -4.35 5.06 -10.36
C MET A 147 -3.80 3.96 -11.26
N ARG A 148 -2.96 3.08 -10.73
CA ARG A 148 -2.45 1.95 -11.51
C ARG A 148 -3.55 0.98 -11.93
N TRP A 149 -4.53 0.75 -11.08
CA TRP A 149 -5.71 -0.05 -11.46
C TRP A 149 -6.51 0.63 -12.59
N LEU A 150 -6.74 1.94 -12.50
CA LEU A 150 -7.49 2.68 -13.52
C LEU A 150 -6.81 2.56 -14.90
N ASP A 151 -5.49 2.74 -14.98
CA ASP A 151 -4.73 2.57 -16.22
C ASP A 151 -4.91 1.18 -16.84
N ILE A 152 -4.77 0.14 -16.02
CA ILE A 152 -4.93 -1.26 -16.45
C ILE A 152 -6.36 -1.51 -16.90
N SER A 153 -7.34 -1.07 -16.12
CA SER A 153 -8.75 -1.28 -16.42
C SER A 153 -9.15 -0.61 -17.73
N GLY A 154 -8.71 0.63 -17.99
CA GLY A 154 -8.98 1.31 -19.26
C GLY A 154 -8.36 0.61 -20.47
N SER A 155 -7.21 -0.05 -20.30
CA SER A 155 -6.59 -0.85 -21.38
C SER A 155 -7.29 -2.20 -21.65
N LEU A 156 -7.93 -2.77 -20.62
CA LEU A 156 -8.62 -4.06 -20.70
C LEU A 156 -10.07 -3.93 -21.15
N PHE A 157 -10.66 -2.79 -20.82
CA PHE A 157 -12.07 -2.51 -20.92
C PHE A 157 -12.17 -1.25 -21.76
N ASP A 158 -12.28 -1.42 -23.07
CA ASP A 158 -12.67 -0.31 -23.93
C ASP A 158 -14.05 0.17 -23.45
N HIS A 159 -14.09 1.33 -22.80
CA HIS A 159 -15.27 1.75 -22.04
C HIS A 159 -16.52 1.87 -22.93
N GLU A 160 -16.36 2.06 -24.24
CA GLU A 160 -17.44 1.97 -25.23
C GLU A 160 -18.02 0.55 -25.33
N GLU A 161 -17.19 -0.48 -25.42
CA GLU A 161 -17.64 -1.86 -25.68
C GLU A 161 -18.40 -2.43 -24.48
N LEU A 162 -17.97 -2.11 -23.25
CA LEU A 162 -18.68 -2.47 -22.03
C LEU A 162 -19.96 -1.66 -21.80
N TYR A 163 -19.98 -0.39 -22.20
CA TYR A 163 -21.20 0.42 -22.18
C TYR A 163 -22.23 -0.13 -23.18
N LEU A 164 -21.78 -0.49 -24.40
CA LEU A 164 -22.61 -1.10 -25.44
C LEU A 164 -23.10 -2.51 -25.04
N GLN A 165 -22.25 -3.34 -24.43
CA GLN A 165 -22.65 -4.65 -23.91
C GLN A 165 -23.65 -4.53 -22.75
N ARG A 166 -23.47 -3.59 -21.82
CA ARG A 166 -24.45 -3.31 -20.75
C ARG A 166 -25.77 -2.80 -21.30
N ARG A 167 -25.77 -2.00 -22.37
CA ARG A 167 -26.99 -1.53 -23.05
C ARG A 167 -27.69 -2.65 -23.83
N ALA A 168 -26.94 -3.55 -24.45
CA ALA A 168 -27.48 -4.73 -25.12
C ALA A 168 -28.10 -5.73 -24.12
N LEU A 169 -27.50 -5.90 -22.94
CA LEU A 169 -28.00 -6.78 -21.88
C LEU A 169 -29.14 -6.17 -21.04
N SER A 170 -29.35 -4.85 -21.11
CA SER A 170 -30.44 -4.13 -20.41
C SER A 170 -31.61 -3.75 -21.32
N SER A 171 -31.57 -4.12 -22.62
CA SER A 171 -32.71 -3.97 -23.52
C SER A 171 -33.70 -5.11 -23.26
N PRO A 172 -34.94 -4.85 -22.81
CA PRO A 172 -35.95 -5.90 -22.74
C PRO A 172 -36.23 -6.36 -24.17
N LEU A 173 -36.29 -7.67 -24.39
CA LEU A 173 -36.89 -8.28 -25.57
C LEU A 173 -38.29 -7.67 -25.79
N SER A 174 -38.42 -6.65 -26.65
CA SER A 174 -39.71 -6.28 -27.20
C SER A 174 -40.03 -7.22 -28.36
N ALA A 175 -40.40 -8.44 -28.01
CA ALA A 175 -41.15 -9.31 -28.89
C ALA A 175 -42.38 -9.79 -28.12
N ALA A 176 -43.53 -9.12 -28.32
CA ALA A 176 -44.85 -9.73 -28.45
C ALA A 176 -45.98 -8.68 -28.45
N GLY A 177 -46.71 -8.60 -29.57
CA GLY A 177 -48.13 -8.25 -29.59
C GLY A 177 -48.52 -6.84 -30.00
N LYS A 178 -48.71 -6.59 -31.30
CA LYS A 178 -49.97 -6.75 -32.04
C LYS A 178 -49.74 -6.50 -33.53
#